data_AF-A0A3E0QIW6-F1
#
_entry.id   AF-A0A3E0QIW6-F1
#
_cell.length_a   1.000
_cell.length_b   1.000
_cell.length_c   1.000
_cell.angle_alpha   90.00
_cell.angle_beta   90.00
_cell.angle_gamma   90.00
#
_symmetry.space_group_name_H-M   'P 1'
#
loop_
_entity.id
_entity.type
_entity.pdbx_description
1 polymer ?
#
loop_
_entity_poly.entity_id
_entity_poly.type
_entity_poly.pdbx_seq_one_letter_code
_entity_poly.pdbx_strand_id
1 'polypeptide(L)'
;MNTIVGKKMPDLAHVGLIVLIPVTFYWVFFFLCHIMNETGTERFIMFHSIIPRKLIGLHVSVLVFLLTGISMFCSVTEKIRRRTRWYKTASHIRFAIWFGMFIMFLNFLRMLY
;
A
#
# COMPACT_ATOMS: atom_id res chain seq x y z
N MET A 1 40.76 9.24 10.56
CA MET A 1 39.38 9.77 10.40
C MET A 1 38.45 8.57 10.38
N ASN A 2 37.76 8.32 11.50
CA ASN A 2 36.97 7.11 11.73
C ASN A 2 35.86 7.00 10.69
N THR A 3 35.99 6.04 9.78
CA THR A 3 34.89 5.54 8.96
C THR A 3 33.92 4.85 9.89
N ILE A 4 32.97 5.63 10.41
CA ILE A 4 31.78 5.12 11.09
C ILE A 4 31.17 4.13 10.11
N VAL A 5 31.35 2.84 10.41
CA VAL A 5 30.66 1.71 9.81
C VAL A 5 29.18 1.99 10.03
N GLY A 6 28.58 2.68 9.07
CA GLY A 6 27.16 2.90 9.05
C GLY A 6 26.53 1.52 8.97
N LYS A 7 25.96 1.05 10.09
CA LYS A 7 24.98 -0.04 10.12
C LYS A 7 24.16 0.08 8.84
N LYS A 8 24.18 -0.92 7.95
CA LYS A 8 23.30 -1.01 6.79
C LYS A 8 21.87 -0.95 7.33
N MET A 9 21.34 0.26 7.49
CA MET A 9 19.96 0.44 7.90
C MET A 9 19.11 -0.18 6.78
N PRO A 10 18.12 -1.01 7.12
CA PRO A 10 17.28 -1.67 6.13
C PRO A 10 16.69 -0.62 5.18
N ASP A 11 16.63 -0.93 3.90
CA ASP A 11 16.02 -0.06 2.91
C ASP A 11 14.51 0.02 3.22
N LEU A 12 14.10 1.16 3.80
CA LEU A 12 12.72 1.37 4.25
C LEU A 12 11.72 1.31 3.08
N ALA A 13 12.16 1.56 1.85
CA ALA A 13 11.30 1.43 0.68
C ALA A 13 10.97 -0.04 0.37
N HIS A 14 11.88 -0.98 0.66
CA HIS A 14 11.59 -2.41 0.52
C HIS A 14 10.56 -2.87 1.56
N VAL A 15 10.68 -2.36 2.80
CA VAL A 15 9.66 -2.61 3.84
C VAL A 15 8.31 -2.05 3.39
N GLY A 16 8.29 -0.83 2.83
CA GLY A 16 7.08 -0.25 2.24
C GLY A 16 6.46 -1.12 1.15
N LEU A 17 7.27 -1.69 0.26
CA LEU A 17 6.79 -2.59 -0.79
C LEU A 17 6.20 -3.89 -0.23
N ILE A 18 6.83 -4.50 0.78
CA ILE A 18 6.30 -5.70 1.44
C ILE A 18 4.95 -5.41 2.09
N VAL A 19 4.82 -4.27 2.76
CA VAL A 19 3.57 -3.81 3.38
C VAL A 19 2.46 -3.59 2.35
N LEU A 20 2.80 -3.24 1.10
CA LEU A 20 1.81 -3.06 0.03
C LEU A 20 1.24 -4.38 -0.48
N ILE A 21 1.94 -5.50 -0.38
CA ILE A 21 1.49 -6.81 -0.89
C ILE A 21 0.05 -7.15 -0.44
N PRO A 22 -0.29 -7.18 0.87
CA PRO A 22 -1.64 -7.51 1.31
C PRO A 22 -2.68 -6.48 0.83
N VAL A 23 -2.28 -5.21 0.67
CA VAL A 23 -3.14 -4.15 0.16
C VAL A 23 -3.43 -4.35 -1.33
N THR A 24 -2.44 -4.77 -2.13
CA THR A 24 -2.66 -5.12 -3.53
C THR A 24 -3.60 -6.29 -3.67
N PHE A 25 -3.42 -7.35 -2.88
CA PHE A 25 -4.33 -8.49 -2.88
C PHE A 25 -5.78 -8.07 -2.60
N TYR A 26 -6.00 -7.21 -1.61
CA TYR A 26 -7.31 -6.66 -1.31
C TYR A 26 -7.96 -5.97 -2.51
N TRP A 27 -7.23 -5.09 -3.18
CA TRP A 27 -7.73 -4.35 -4.34
C TRP A 27 -7.96 -5.24 -5.57
N VAL A 28 -7.10 -6.24 -5.80
CA VAL A 28 -7.26 -7.20 -6.89
C VAL A 28 -8.54 -8.02 -6.69
N PHE A 29 -8.77 -8.56 -5.49
CA PHE A 29 -10.01 -9.30 -5.21
C PHE A 29 -11.24 -8.41 -5.31
N PHE A 30 -11.16 -7.16 -4.82
CA PHE A 30 -12.25 -6.21 -4.93
C PHE A 30 -12.61 -5.94 -6.40
N PHE A 31 -11.60 -5.76 -7.25
CA PHE A 31 -11.79 -5.54 -8.68
C PHE A 31 -12.34 -6.77 -9.40
N LEU A 32 -11.82 -7.97 -9.10
CA LEU A 32 -12.32 -9.23 -9.66
C LEU A 32 -13.79 -9.45 -9.31
N CYS A 33 -14.18 -9.26 -8.04
CA CYS A 33 -15.58 -9.36 -7.63
C CYS A 33 -16.48 -8.35 -8.35
N HIS A 34 -15.95 -7.16 -8.69
CA HIS A 34 -16.68 -6.12 -9.41
C HIS A 34 -16.89 -6.46 -10.89
N ILE A 35 -15.90 -7.07 -11.54
CA ILE A 35 -16.01 -7.51 -12.95
C ILE A 35 -16.93 -8.72 -13.08
N MET A 36 -16.82 -9.69 -12.15
CA MET A 36 -17.49 -10.98 -12.29
C MET A 36 -19.00 -10.95 -12.03
N ASN A 37 -19.52 -9.93 -11.35
CA ASN A 37 -20.93 -9.86 -10.99
C ASN A 37 -21.54 -8.54 -11.46
N GLU A 38 -22.73 -8.59 -12.02
CA GLU A 38 -23.48 -7.39 -12.44
C GLU A 38 -24.23 -6.77 -11.25
N THR A 39 -24.67 -7.60 -10.29
CA THR A 39 -25.48 -7.19 -9.14
C THR A 39 -24.66 -6.69 -7.95
N GLY A 40 -24.92 -5.48 -7.46
CA GLY A 40 -24.17 -4.86 -6.37
C GLY A 40 -24.10 -5.68 -5.08
N THR A 41 -25.20 -6.35 -4.70
CA THR A 41 -25.29 -7.19 -3.49
C THR A 41 -24.44 -8.45 -3.57
N GLU A 42 -24.43 -9.12 -4.72
CA GLU A 42 -23.63 -10.33 -4.95
C GLU A 42 -22.12 -10.02 -4.89
N ARG A 43 -21.70 -8.86 -5.41
CA ARG A 43 -20.31 -8.37 -5.30
C ARG A 43 -19.85 -8.31 -3.84
N PHE A 44 -20.66 -7.72 -2.95
CA PHE A 44 -20.31 -7.59 -1.54
C PHE A 44 -20.29 -8.92 -0.81
N ILE A 45 -21.23 -9.82 -1.12
CA ILE A 45 -21.29 -11.15 -0.51
C ILE A 45 -20.07 -11.97 -0.92
N MET A 46 -19.74 -12.00 -2.22
CA MET A 46 -18.57 -12.72 -2.75
C MET A 46 -17.26 -12.11 -2.24
N PHE A 47 -17.16 -10.79 -2.13
CA PHE A 47 -15.97 -10.17 -1.58
C PHE A 47 -15.78 -10.53 -0.09
N HIS A 48 -16.87 -10.55 0.68
CA HIS A 48 -16.82 -10.84 2.11
C HIS A 48 -16.74 -12.32 2.48
N SER A 49 -16.97 -13.24 1.53
CA SER A 49 -16.67 -14.66 1.72
C SER A 49 -15.17 -14.94 1.63
N ILE A 50 -14.42 -14.13 0.88
CA ILE A 50 -12.96 -14.26 0.73
C ILE A 50 -12.23 -13.39 1.75
N ILE A 51 -12.63 -12.12 1.89
CA ILE A 51 -11.98 -11.14 2.76
C ILE A 51 -12.95 -10.73 3.87
N PRO A 52 -12.65 -11.05 5.14
CA PRO A 52 -13.55 -10.74 6.24
C PRO A 52 -13.78 -9.23 6.37
N ARG A 53 -14.94 -8.83 6.91
CA ARG A 53 -15.26 -7.41 7.15
C ARG A 53 -14.34 -6.77 8.20
N LYS A 54 -13.88 -7.56 9.16
CA LYS A 54 -13.04 -7.12 10.27
C LYS A 54 -11.87 -8.08 10.47
N LEU A 55 -10.70 -7.52 10.77
CA LEU A 55 -9.50 -8.24 11.20
C LEU A 55 -8.96 -7.55 12.45
N ILE A 56 -8.66 -8.33 13.50
CA ILE A 56 -8.07 -7.80 14.74
C ILE A 56 -8.95 -6.68 15.35
N GLY A 57 -10.28 -6.82 15.26
CA GLY A 57 -11.24 -5.83 15.78
C GLY A 57 -11.41 -4.57 14.92
N LEU A 58 -10.61 -4.37 13.86
CA LEU A 58 -10.68 -3.21 12.97
C LEU A 58 -11.37 -3.56 11.65
N HIS A 59 -12.07 -2.59 11.06
CA HIS A 59 -12.59 -2.73 9.70
C HIS A 59 -11.44 -2.89 8.71
N VAL A 60 -11.54 -3.88 7.80
CA VAL A 60 -10.44 -4.19 6.88
C VAL A 60 -10.14 -3.04 5.93
N SER A 61 -11.13 -2.23 5.54
CA SER A 61 -10.91 -1.00 4.77
C SER A 61 -10.00 0.01 5.49
N VAL A 62 -10.17 0.16 6.81
CA VAL A 62 -9.32 1.02 7.65
C VAL A 62 -7.91 0.43 7.74
N LEU A 63 -7.80 -0.89 7.90
CA LEU A 63 -6.51 -1.57 7.94
C LEU A 63 -5.74 -1.41 6.62
N VAL A 64 -6.41 -1.57 5.48
CA VAL A 64 -5.86 -1.33 4.14
C VAL A 64 -5.38 0.12 3.99
N PHE A 65 -6.17 1.08 4.47
CA PHE A 65 -5.79 2.50 4.46
C PHE A 65 -4.54 2.76 5.31
N LEU A 66 -4.49 2.23 6.54
CA LEU A 66 -3.34 2.36 7.44
C LEU A 66 -2.08 1.73 6.85
N LEU A 67 -2.16 0.52 6.30
CA LEU A 67 -1.02 -0.13 5.65
C LEU A 67 -0.50 0.66 4.44
N THR A 68 -1.42 1.22 3.64
CA THR A 68 -1.05 2.11 2.52
C THR A 68 -0.30 3.34 3.03
N GLY A 69 -0.80 3.97 4.11
CA GLY A 69 -0.18 5.12 4.74
C GLY A 69 1.21 4.81 5.31
N ILE A 70 1.37 3.68 5.99
CA ILE A 70 2.67 3.22 6.53
C ILE A 70 3.66 2.99 5.39
N SER A 71 3.23 2.34 4.31
CA SER A 71 4.09 2.11 3.15
C SER A 71 4.58 3.41 2.50
N MET A 72 3.66 4.36 2.32
CA MET A 72 3.97 5.69 1.81
C MET A 72 4.94 6.43 2.72
N PHE A 73 4.69 6.41 4.03
CA PHE A 73 5.58 7.02 5.02
C PHE A 73 7.00 6.46 4.93
N CYS A 74 7.15 5.13 4.90
CA CYS A 74 8.46 4.47 4.76
C CYS A 74 9.16 4.85 3.45
N SER A 75 8.45 4.83 2.33
CA SER A 75 9.01 5.11 1.00
C SER A 75 9.42 6.57 0.83
N VAL A 76 8.62 7.51 1.35
CA VAL A 76 8.93 8.94 1.34
C VAL A 76 10.07 9.27 2.31
N THR A 77 10.09 8.65 3.49
CA THR A 77 11.18 8.82 4.47
C THR A 77 12.51 8.36 3.88
N GLU A 78 12.54 7.22 3.18
CA GLU A 78 13.75 6.74 2.50
C GLU A 78 14.25 7.72 1.43
N LYS A 79 13.32 8.31 0.65
CA LYS A 79 13.66 9.36 -0.31
C LYS A 79 14.25 10.60 0.39
N ILE A 80 13.63 11.07 1.47
CA ILE A 80 14.10 12.24 2.23
C ILE A 80 15.48 11.97 2.82
N ARG A 81 15.69 10.77 3.39
CA ARG A 81 16.96 10.33 3.95
C ARG A 81 18.09 10.34 2.92
N ARG A 82 17.84 9.89 1.69
CA ARG A 82 18.83 9.87 0.62
C ARG A 82 19.11 11.25 0.02
N ARG A 83 18.24 12.25 0.25
CA ARG A 83 18.35 13.62 -0.28
C ARG A 83 18.65 13.68 -1.79
N THR A 84 18.20 12.69 -2.54
CA THR A 84 18.43 12.60 -3.99
C THR A 84 17.35 13.37 -4.75
N ARG A 85 17.75 14.05 -5.84
CA ARG A 85 16.80 14.60 -6.80
C ARG A 85 15.94 13.48 -7.41
N TRP A 86 14.67 13.77 -7.70
CA TRP A 86 13.69 12.76 -8.13
C TRP A 86 14.13 11.91 -9.32
N TYR A 87 14.75 12.51 -10.34
CA TYR A 87 15.23 11.78 -11.52
C TYR A 87 16.43 10.85 -11.22
N LYS A 88 17.16 11.10 -10.12
CA LYS A 88 18.26 10.25 -9.64
C LYS A 88 17.80 9.23 -8.60
N THR A 89 16.55 9.29 -8.15
CA THR A 89 16.00 8.33 -7.19
C THR A 89 15.93 6.95 -7.83
N ALA A 90 16.30 5.92 -7.08
CA ALA A 90 16.21 4.53 -7.54
C ALA A 90 14.78 4.18 -7.99
N SER A 91 14.67 3.34 -9.01
CA SER A 91 13.39 2.99 -9.65
C SER A 91 12.41 2.37 -8.65
N HIS A 92 12.87 1.51 -7.75
CA HIS A 92 12.03 0.86 -6.75
C HIS A 92 11.41 1.84 -5.75
N ILE A 93 12.15 2.87 -5.31
CA ILE A 93 11.63 3.92 -4.41
C ILE A 93 10.59 4.77 -5.14
N ARG A 94 10.86 5.14 -6.40
CA ARG A 94 9.89 5.87 -7.22
C ARG A 94 8.62 5.05 -7.40
N PHE A 95 8.75 3.78 -7.75
CA PHE A 95 7.64 2.87 -7.93
C PHE A 95 6.81 2.73 -6.64
N ALA A 96 7.45 2.50 -5.49
CA ALA A 96 6.75 2.39 -4.22
C ALA A 96 5.93 3.64 -3.88
N ILE A 97 6.48 4.84 -4.12
CA ILE A 97 5.77 6.10 -3.90
C ILE A 97 4.63 6.27 -4.89
N TRP A 98 4.86 6.07 -6.20
CA TRP A 98 3.82 6.18 -7.22
C TRP A 98 2.67 5.21 -6.99
N PHE A 99 3.00 3.96 -6.69
CA PHE A 99 2.03 2.91 -6.44
C PHE A 99 1.26 3.15 -5.14
N GLY A 100 1.94 3.56 -4.08
CA GLY A 100 1.30 3.95 -2.83
C GLY A 100 0.35 5.14 -2.99
N MET A 101 0.72 6.17 -3.78
CA MET A 101 -0.18 7.28 -4.11
C MET A 101 -1.41 6.80 -4.87
N PHE A 102 -1.24 5.92 -5.85
CA PHE A 102 -2.35 5.35 -6.62
C PHE A 102 -3.33 4.58 -5.73
N ILE A 103 -2.82 3.70 -4.86
CA ILE A 103 -3.68 2.95 -3.91
C ILE A 103 -4.35 3.88 -2.90
N MET A 104 -3.66 4.92 -2.43
CA MET A 104 -4.24 5.90 -1.53
C MET A 104 -5.39 6.67 -2.19
N PHE A 105 -5.25 6.99 -3.47
CA PHE A 105 -6.33 7.56 -4.29
C PHE A 105 -7.52 6.60 -4.43
N LEU A 106 -7.28 5.31 -4.68
CA LEU A 106 -8.35 4.32 -4.72
C LEU A 106 -9.10 4.20 -3.38
N ASN A 107 -8.37 4.21 -2.26
CA ASN A 107 -8.98 4.21 -0.92
C ASN A 107 -9.83 5.47 -0.68
N PHE A 108 -9.35 6.63 -1.12
CA PHE A 108 -10.11 7.88 -1.04
C PHE A 108 -11.41 7.80 -1.86
N LEU A 109 -11.35 7.32 -3.12
CA LEU A 109 -12.55 7.13 -3.94
C LEU A 109 -13.56 6.18 -3.28
N ARG A 110 -13.08 5.09 -2.67
CA ARG A 110 -13.94 4.15 -1.95
C ARG A 110 -14.58 4.76 -0.69
N MET A 111 -13.94 5.73 -0.05
CA MET A 111 -14.51 6.40 1.12
C MET A 111 -15.61 7.41 0.75
N LEU A 112 -15.58 7.92 -0.48
CA LEU A 112 -16.62 8.81 -1.02
C LEU A 112 -17.88 8.06 -1.49
N TYR A 113 -17.77 6.75 -1.75
CA TYR A 113 -18.82 5.90 -2.32
C TYR A 113 -19.49 5.04 -1.25
#